data_AF-H3BJD8-F1
#
_entry.id   AF-H3BJD8-F1
#
_cell.length_a   1.000
_cell.length_b   1.000
_cell.length_c   1.000
_cell.angle_alpha   90.00
_cell.angle_beta   90.00
_cell.angle_gamma   90.00
#
_symmetry.space_group_name_H-M   'P 1'
#
loop_
_entity.id
_entity.type
_entity.pdbx_description
1 polymer ?
#
loop_
_entity_poly.entity_id
_entity_poly.type
_entity_poly.pdbx_seq_one_letter_code
_entity_poly.pdbx_strand_id
1 'polypeptide(L)' 'MGLTKQYLRYVASAVFGLIGSQKGNIVFVTLRGEKGRYVAVPACEHVFIWDLRKGEKMGCI' A
#
# COMPACT_ATOMS: atom_id res chain seq x y z
N MET A 1 23.54 -35.41 -5.23
CA MET A 1 23.48 -34.17 -6.02
C MET A 1 22.33 -33.32 -5.49
N GLY A 2 22.62 -32.38 -4.59
CA GLY A 2 21.57 -31.52 -4.01
C GLY A 2 21.09 -30.52 -5.05
N LEU A 3 19.77 -30.35 -5.19
CA LEU A 3 19.18 -29.26 -5.96
C LEU A 3 19.84 -27.96 -5.49
N THR A 4 20.69 -27.37 -6.32
CA THR A 4 21.22 -26.03 -6.07
C THR A 4 20.06 -25.06 -6.19
N LYS A 5 20.07 -23.99 -5.37
CA LYS A 5 19.05 -22.91 -5.41
C LYS A 5 18.93 -22.19 -6.77
N GLN A 6 19.71 -22.62 -7.77
CA GLN A 6 19.87 -22.04 -9.09
C GLN A 6 18.60 -22.04 -9.94
N TYR A 7 17.60 -22.88 -9.62
CA TYR A 7 16.34 -22.98 -10.37
C TYR A 7 15.13 -22.37 -9.64
N LEU A 8 15.32 -21.82 -8.43
CA LEU A 8 14.23 -21.13 -7.75
C LEU A 8 14.03 -19.76 -8.40
N ARG A 9 12.80 -19.50 -8.88
CA ARG A 9 12.44 -18.18 -9.39
C ARG A 9 12.36 -17.18 -8.24
N TYR A 10 12.85 -15.97 -8.46
CA TYR A 10 12.53 -14.85 -7.59
C TYR A 10 11.06 -14.46 -7.76
N VAL A 11 10.42 -14.12 -6.65
CA VAL A 11 9.05 -13.60 -6.61
C VAL A 11 9.08 -12.29 -5.84
N ALA A 12 8.29 -11.31 -6.27
CA ALA A 12 8.14 -10.06 -5.56
C ALA A 12 7.66 -10.35 -4.12
N SER A 13 8.39 -9.82 -3.15
CA SER A 13 8.06 -9.91 -1.73
C SER A 13 7.44 -8.58 -1.28
N ALA A 14 7.37 -8.33 0.03
CA ALA A 14 6.78 -7.13 0.59
C ALA A 14 7.36 -5.84 -0.01
N VAL A 15 6.47 -4.95 -0.47
CA VAL A 15 6.81 -3.62 -0.97
C VAL A 15 6.46 -2.58 0.10
N PHE A 16 7.45 -1.80 0.55
CA PHE A 16 7.32 -0.81 1.61
C PHE A 16 7.99 0.53 1.22
N GLY A 17 7.70 1.60 1.97
CA GLY A 17 8.28 2.93 1.75
C GLY A 17 7.54 3.83 0.76
N LEU A 18 6.52 3.31 0.06
CA LEU A 18 5.69 4.11 -0.84
C LEU A 18 4.50 4.71 -0.09
N ILE A 19 4.47 6.04 0.02
CA ILE A 19 3.35 6.78 0.64
C ILE A 19 2.27 7.11 -0.40
N GLY A 20 2.70 7.47 -1.61
CA GLY A 20 1.83 7.75 -2.75
C GLY A 20 2.56 7.91 -4.07
N SER A 21 1.85 7.68 -5.17
CA SER A 21 2.32 7.87 -6.53
C SER A 21 1.96 9.26 -7.04
N GLN A 22 2.90 9.95 -7.70
CA GLN A 22 2.71 11.31 -8.20
C GLN A 22 1.59 11.46 -9.23
N LYS A 23 1.29 10.39 -9.98
CA LYS A 23 0.30 10.41 -11.08
C LYS A 23 -1.11 10.05 -10.64
N GLY A 24 -1.29 9.60 -9.41
CA GLY A 24 -2.58 9.10 -8.95
C GLY A 24 -3.33 10.11 -8.07
N ASN A 25 -4.65 10.13 -8.17
CA ASN A 25 -5.49 11.07 -7.43
C ASN A 25 -5.61 10.67 -5.96
N ILE A 26 -5.54 11.64 -5.05
CA ILE A 26 -5.68 11.44 -3.60
C ILE A 26 -7.13 11.72 -3.23
N VAL A 27 -7.81 10.76 -2.59
CA VAL A 27 -9.24 10.88 -2.24
C VAL A 27 -9.44 10.72 -0.75
N PHE A 28 -10.18 11.65 -0.15
CA PHE A 28 -10.63 11.53 1.24
C PHE A 28 -11.79 10.54 1.31
N VAL A 29 -11.62 9.48 2.08
CA VAL A 29 -12.63 8.43 2.23
C VAL A 29 -13.31 8.55 3.58
N THR A 30 -14.62 8.32 3.57
CA THR A 30 -15.45 8.26 4.77
C THR A 30 -15.54 6.81 5.23
N LEU A 31 -14.64 6.41 6.14
CA LEU A 31 -14.72 5.10 6.79
C LEU A 31 -15.35 5.27 8.18
N ARG A 32 -16.33 4.41 8.51
CA ARG A 32 -16.97 4.34 9.85
C ARG A 32 -17.66 5.65 10.31
N GLY A 33 -18.18 6.46 9.39
CA GLY A 33 -18.94 7.67 9.72
C GLY A 33 -18.09 8.90 10.06
N GLU A 34 -16.76 8.79 10.13
CA GLU A 34 -15.86 9.93 10.29
C GLU A 34 -15.44 10.48 8.91
N LYS A 35 -15.86 11.71 8.59
CA LYS A 35 -15.42 12.39 7.35
C LYS A 35 -14.05 13.02 7.51
N GLY A 36 -13.16 12.75 6.54
CA GLY A 36 -11.87 13.45 6.39
C GLY A 36 -10.70 12.86 7.20
N ARG A 37 -10.89 11.73 7.90
CA ARG A 37 -9.80 11.10 8.66
C ARG A 37 -8.95 10.14 7.83
N TYR A 38 -9.59 9.45 6.89
CA TYR A 38 -8.93 8.46 6.05
C TYR A 38 -8.66 9.02 4.66
N VAL A 39 -7.46 8.75 4.17
CA VAL A 39 -7.04 9.13 2.82
C VAL A 39 -6.68 7.88 2.04
N ALA A 40 -7.33 7.69 0.89
CA ALA A 40 -6.93 6.72 -0.10
C ALA A 40 -5.87 7.37 -1.01
N VAL A 41 -4.68 6.78 -1.00
CA VAL A 41 -3.56 7.19 -1.83
C VAL A 41 -3.18 6.04 -2.76
N PRO A 42 -3.11 6.26 -4.08
CA PRO A 42 -2.65 5.26 -5.02
C PRO A 42 -1.14 5.06 -4.89
N ALA A 43 -0.72 3.80 -4.84
CA ALA A 43 0.65 3.36 -4.62
C ALA A 43 0.99 2.25 -5.63
N CYS A 44 1.46 2.66 -6.82
CA CYS A 44 1.69 1.78 -7.97
C CYS A 44 0.44 0.95 -8.33
N GLU A 45 0.46 -0.33 -8.01
CA GLU A 45 -0.60 -1.31 -8.31
C GLU A 45 -1.65 -1.40 -7.21
N HIS A 46 -1.39 -0.79 -6.06
CA HIS A 46 -2.23 -0.88 -4.87
C HIS A 46 -2.82 0.47 -4.48
N VAL A 47 -3.95 0.45 -3.75
CA VAL A 47 -4.50 1.64 -3.11
C VAL A 47 -4.30 1.53 -1.60
N PHE A 48 -3.54 2.45 -1.01
CA PHE A 48 -3.30 2.48 0.42
C PHE A 48 -4.29 3.39 1.13
N ILE A 49 -4.84 2.92 2.24
CA ILE A 49 -5.69 3.73 3.13
C ILE A 49 -4.85 4.15 4.33
N TRP A 50 -4.68 5.46 4.48
CA TRP A 50 -3.96 6.09 5.58
C TRP A 50 -4.92 6.72 6.58
N ASP A 51 -4.67 6.55 7.88
CA ASP A 51 -5.27 7.40 8.92
C ASP A 51 -4.36 8.61 9.15
N LEU A 52 -4.81 9.80 8.74
CA LEU A 52 -4.02 11.03 8.84
C LEU A 52 -3.72 11.44 10.28
N ARG A 53 -4.53 11.05 11.27
CA ARG A 53 -4.32 11.45 12.67
C ARG A 53 -3.21 10.64 13.33
N LYS A 54 -3.12 9.36 12.99
CA LYS A 54 -2.13 8.43 13.56
C LYS A 54 -0.89 8.28 12.69
N GLY A 55 -0.97 8.65 11.40
CA GLY A 55 0.10 8.38 10.43
C GLY A 55 0.27 6.89 10.14
N GLU A 56 -0.74 6.07 10.45
CA GLU A 56 -0.69 4.62 10.28
C GLU A 56 -1.39 4.20 8.98
N LYS A 57 -0.79 3.22 8.28
CA LYS A 57 -1.41 2.54 7.15
C LYS A 57 -2.42 1.52 7.67
N MET A 58 -3.70 1.77 7.43
CA MET A 58 -4.79 0.91 7.88
C MET A 58 -4.97 -0.32 7.00
N GLY A 59 -4.64 -0.20 5.71
CA GLY A 59 -4.85 -1.30 4.76
C GLY A 59 -4.36 -1.00 3.36
N CYS A 60 -4.42 -2.05 2.55
CA CYS A 60 -4.10 -2.06 1.13
C CYS A 60 -5.26 -2.76 0.43
N ILE A 61 -5.79 -2.13 -0.61
CA ILE A 61 -6.75 -2.71 -1.56
C ILE A 61 -6.07 -2.91 -2.90
#